data_AF-A0AAW2PUE3-F1
#
_entry.id   AF-A0AAW2PUE3-F1
#
_cell.length_a   1.000
_cell.length_b   1.000
_cell.length_c   1.000
_cell.angle_alpha   90.00
_cell.angle_beta   90.00
_cell.angle_gamma   90.00
#
_symmetry.space_group_name_H-M   'P 1'
#
loop_
_entity.id
_entity.type
_entity.pdbx_description
1 polymer ?
#
loop_
_entity_poly.entity_id
_entity_poly.type
_entity_poly.pdbx_seq_one_letter_code
_entity_poly.pdbx_strand_id
1 'polypeptide(L)'
;MEEYESAMQYPKLCKGVMENEPGWKTDAIALQGLGLVNPKNVYKFYNELHSYLTSAGVDGVKVDAQCILETLGAGHGGRVDLTKQYHQALDASIARNFSDNGCIACMSHNLESLYCSKQTAIVRASDDFFPRDPVSHTIHIAAVAYNSVFLGEIMLPDWDMFHSVHPAAEYHGSARAISGGAVYVSLLKIWNMNKYTGHDVHLISDVAFDSNWDGKVALYSYKTSELNTLSYNVALPVSLKVLEHDIFTVTPIKTLALGFNFAPLGLIDMFNAGGAIEGLKYDVTGLKALVSMEVKGCGRFGAYSSTKPRKCTVGSSIVEFEYDSTSGLVTLYLHEMPPKDQKVHIVEIES
;
A
#
# COMPACT_ATOMS: atom_id res chain seq x y z
N MET A 1 -4.49 5.84 31.99
CA MET A 1 -5.87 5.29 32.08
C MET A 1 -6.68 5.94 33.19
N GLU A 2 -6.18 6.01 34.44
CA GLU A 2 -6.88 6.75 35.52
C GLU A 2 -7.14 8.23 35.17
N GLU A 3 -6.17 8.89 34.53
CA GLU A 3 -6.30 10.29 34.10
C GLU A 3 -7.39 10.56 33.04
N TYR A 4 -7.88 9.50 32.39
CA TYR A 4 -8.97 9.57 31.40
C TYR A 4 -10.29 9.11 32.01
N GLU A 5 -10.28 8.76 33.30
CA GLU A 5 -11.42 8.18 34.03
C GLU A 5 -12.00 6.97 33.30
N SER A 6 -11.14 6.14 32.73
CA SER A 6 -11.56 4.92 32.03
C SER A 6 -12.14 3.92 33.02
N ALA A 7 -13.28 3.33 32.68
CA ALA A 7 -13.95 2.32 33.48
C ALA A 7 -14.19 1.04 32.66
N MET A 8 -14.09 -0.11 33.32
CA MET A 8 -14.50 -1.37 32.70
C MET A 8 -16.01 -1.36 32.47
N GLN A 9 -16.44 -1.65 31.25
CA GLN A 9 -17.83 -1.74 30.85
C GLN A 9 -18.09 -3.08 30.16
N TYR A 10 -19.34 -3.51 30.21
CA TYR A 10 -19.79 -4.76 29.62
C TYR A 10 -20.91 -4.46 28.63
N PRO A 11 -20.79 -4.92 27.37
CA PRO A 11 -21.86 -4.83 26.39
C PRO A 11 -23.22 -5.29 26.93
N LYS A 12 -24.25 -4.44 26.82
CA LYS A 12 -25.63 -4.81 27.17
C LYS A 12 -26.46 -5.02 25.92
N LEU A 13 -26.60 -6.28 25.54
CA LEU A 13 -27.30 -6.70 24.33
C LEU A 13 -28.77 -7.04 24.63
N CYS A 14 -29.66 -6.71 23.70
CA CYS A 14 -31.07 -7.08 23.82
C CYS A 14 -31.28 -8.56 23.44
N LYS A 15 -32.40 -9.14 23.88
CA LYS A 15 -32.72 -10.56 23.61
C LYS A 15 -32.73 -10.88 22.12
N GLY A 16 -33.27 -9.98 21.29
CA GLY A 16 -33.32 -10.15 19.84
C GLY A 16 -31.93 -10.20 19.19
N VAL A 17 -30.99 -9.36 19.64
CA VAL A 17 -29.60 -9.42 19.17
C VAL A 17 -28.96 -10.74 19.60
N MET A 18 -29.15 -11.17 20.84
CA MET A 18 -28.59 -12.45 21.34
C MET A 18 -29.17 -13.69 20.63
N GLU A 19 -30.39 -13.59 20.09
CA GLU A 19 -31.03 -14.67 19.32
C GLU A 19 -30.51 -14.71 17.86
N ASN A 20 -30.25 -13.56 17.25
CA ASN A 20 -29.74 -13.48 15.87
C ASN A 20 -28.22 -13.68 15.79
N GLU A 21 -27.48 -13.21 16.80
CA GLU A 21 -26.02 -13.26 16.87
C GLU A 21 -25.58 -14.03 18.12
N PRO A 22 -25.74 -15.37 18.15
CA PRO A 22 -25.46 -16.18 19.33
C PRO A 22 -23.97 -16.18 19.71
N GLY A 23 -23.07 -15.76 18.80
CA GLY A 23 -21.64 -15.63 19.04
C GLY A 23 -21.30 -14.70 20.21
N TRP A 24 -22.14 -13.71 20.50
CA TRP A 24 -21.99 -12.82 21.65
C TRP A 24 -21.99 -13.54 23.02
N LYS A 25 -22.50 -14.78 23.10
CA LYS A 25 -22.45 -15.59 24.33
C LYS A 25 -21.04 -16.04 24.68
N THR A 26 -20.18 -16.15 23.68
CA THR A 26 -18.80 -16.62 23.79
C THR A 26 -17.77 -15.57 23.39
N ASP A 27 -18.25 -14.40 22.97
CA ASP A 27 -17.39 -13.29 22.55
C ASP A 27 -16.53 -12.77 23.71
N ALA A 28 -15.25 -12.54 23.44
CA ALA A 28 -14.29 -12.14 24.45
C ALA A 28 -14.61 -10.75 25.03
N ILE A 29 -15.07 -9.81 24.20
CA ILE A 29 -15.39 -8.44 24.63
C ILE A 29 -16.65 -8.47 25.51
N ALA A 30 -17.66 -9.26 25.16
CA ALA A 30 -18.84 -9.41 26.00
C ALA A 30 -18.54 -10.08 27.35
N LEU A 31 -17.70 -11.11 27.37
CA LEU A 31 -17.40 -11.87 28.58
C LEU A 31 -16.40 -11.18 29.51
N GLN A 32 -15.37 -10.54 28.93
CA GLN A 32 -14.27 -9.95 29.70
C GLN A 32 -14.48 -8.44 29.94
N GLY A 33 -15.36 -7.81 29.18
CA GLY A 33 -15.57 -6.37 29.19
C GLY A 33 -14.49 -5.62 28.41
N LEU A 34 -14.70 -4.31 28.27
CA LEU A 34 -13.73 -3.40 27.68
C LEU A 34 -13.63 -2.09 28.47
N GLY A 35 -12.47 -1.45 28.39
CA GLY A 35 -12.25 -0.13 28.99
C GLY A 35 -12.93 0.97 28.17
N LEU A 36 -13.97 1.58 28.73
CA LEU A 36 -14.60 2.78 28.17
C LEU A 36 -13.98 4.02 28.82
N VAL A 37 -13.31 4.86 28.02
CA VAL A 37 -12.88 6.20 28.45
C VAL A 37 -14.09 7.05 28.82
N ASN A 38 -14.01 7.86 29.88
CA ASN A 38 -15.11 8.75 30.20
C ASN A 38 -15.42 9.65 28.98
N PRO A 39 -16.67 9.72 28.49
CA PRO A 39 -17.01 10.51 27.31
C PRO A 39 -16.57 11.98 27.37
N LYS A 40 -16.45 12.55 28.58
CA LYS A 40 -15.95 13.93 28.78
C LYS A 40 -14.45 14.07 28.53
N ASN A 41 -13.69 12.99 28.65
CA ASN A 41 -12.23 12.95 28.56
C ASN A 41 -11.73 12.29 27.28
N VAL A 42 -12.63 11.77 26.43
CA VAL A 42 -12.25 11.02 25.23
C VAL A 42 -11.50 11.87 24.20
N TYR A 43 -11.80 13.17 24.09
CA TYR A 43 -10.99 14.08 23.26
C TYR A 43 -9.55 14.19 23.77
N LYS A 44 -9.35 14.33 25.09
CA LYS A 44 -8.01 14.38 25.68
C LYS A 44 -7.24 13.11 25.33
N PHE A 45 -7.87 11.95 25.53
CA PHE A 45 -7.29 10.65 25.20
C PHE A 45 -6.89 10.55 23.72
N TYR A 46 -7.82 10.81 22.80
CA TYR A 46 -7.52 10.74 21.37
C TYR A 46 -6.46 11.77 20.95
N ASN A 47 -6.52 12.99 21.48
CA ASN A 47 -5.58 14.04 21.09
C ASN A 47 -4.17 13.72 21.55
N GLU A 48 -3.98 13.25 22.79
CA GLU A 48 -2.65 12.89 23.29
C GLU A 48 -2.08 11.67 22.55
N LEU A 49 -2.91 10.66 22.27
CA LEU A 49 -2.51 9.52 21.45
C LEU A 49 -2.10 9.94 20.04
N HIS A 50 -2.94 10.71 19.35
CA HIS A 50 -2.66 11.12 17.97
C HIS A 50 -1.50 12.11 17.88
N SER A 51 -1.37 13.06 18.83
CA SER A 51 -0.20 13.93 18.91
C SER A 51 1.10 13.14 19.07
N TYR A 52 1.09 12.09 19.90
CA TYR A 52 2.24 11.19 20.03
C TYR A 52 2.54 10.46 18.71
N LEU A 53 1.53 9.89 18.06
CA LEU A 53 1.69 9.20 16.77
C LEU A 53 2.27 10.13 15.70
N THR A 54 1.73 11.34 15.55
CA THR A 54 2.26 12.34 14.62
C THR A 54 3.70 12.72 14.96
N SER A 55 4.04 12.87 16.26
CA SER A 55 5.42 13.15 16.69
C SER A 55 6.40 12.02 16.35
N ALA A 56 5.89 10.80 16.19
CA ALA A 56 6.65 9.63 15.75
C ALA A 56 6.67 9.46 14.21
N GLY A 57 6.10 10.41 13.45
CA GLY A 57 6.07 10.37 11.99
C GLY A 57 4.95 9.52 11.39
N VAL A 58 3.87 9.26 12.13
CA VAL A 58 2.67 8.59 11.62
C VAL A 58 1.76 9.61 10.94
N ASP A 59 1.30 9.32 9.72
CA ASP A 59 0.49 10.24 8.90
C ASP A 59 -1.03 10.06 9.04
N GLY A 60 -1.47 9.00 9.72
CA GLY A 60 -2.89 8.74 9.93
C GLY A 60 -3.15 7.47 10.74
N VAL A 61 -4.43 7.20 11.00
CA VAL A 61 -4.88 6.08 11.82
C VAL A 61 -6.02 5.31 11.16
N LYS A 62 -6.11 4.02 11.46
CA LYS A 62 -7.32 3.22 11.23
C LYS A 62 -7.96 2.94 12.57
N VAL A 63 -9.22 3.34 12.75
CA VAL A 63 -9.95 3.20 14.01
C VAL A 63 -10.98 2.10 13.88
N ASP A 64 -10.75 0.99 14.56
CA ASP A 64 -11.55 -0.22 14.48
C ASP A 64 -12.58 -0.34 15.61
N ALA A 65 -13.50 -1.30 15.47
CA ALA A 65 -14.52 -1.66 16.44
C ALA A 65 -15.45 -0.50 16.89
N GLN A 66 -15.68 0.51 16.05
CA GLN A 66 -16.41 1.71 16.46
C GLN A 66 -17.88 1.46 16.85
N CYS A 67 -18.53 0.48 16.22
CA CYS A 67 -19.91 0.08 16.53
C CYS A 67 -20.07 -0.43 17.96
N ILE A 68 -19.00 -0.81 18.67
CA ILE A 68 -19.10 -1.32 20.04
C ILE A 68 -19.80 -0.33 20.99
N LEU A 69 -19.69 0.98 20.72
CA LEU A 69 -20.32 2.05 21.51
C LEU A 69 -21.84 1.90 21.61
N GLU A 70 -22.48 1.28 20.62
CA GLU A 70 -23.91 1.00 20.64
C GLU A 70 -24.32 0.14 21.84
N THR A 71 -23.44 -0.77 22.25
CA THR A 71 -23.68 -1.71 23.34
C THR A 71 -23.38 -1.13 24.73
N LEU A 72 -22.80 0.08 24.79
CA LEU A 72 -22.24 0.68 25.99
C LEU A 72 -22.95 1.96 26.43
N GLY A 73 -24.05 2.35 25.76
CA GLY A 73 -24.75 3.61 26.04
C GLY A 73 -25.41 3.71 27.44
N ALA A 74 -25.55 2.60 28.16
CA ALA A 74 -26.20 2.58 29.47
C ALA A 74 -25.39 3.40 30.49
N GLY A 75 -26.01 4.43 31.08
CA GLY A 75 -25.34 5.36 32.00
C GLY A 75 -24.64 6.55 31.33
N HIS A 76 -24.67 6.63 30.00
CA HIS A 76 -23.96 7.65 29.21
C HIS A 76 -24.88 8.45 28.27
N GLY A 77 -26.18 8.58 28.59
CA GLY A 77 -27.17 9.25 27.72
C GLY A 77 -27.75 8.34 26.64
N GLY A 78 -27.39 7.06 26.62
CA GLY A 78 -27.80 6.10 25.60
C GLY A 78 -26.81 6.05 24.42
N ARG A 79 -27.06 5.13 23.48
CA ARG A 79 -26.15 4.87 22.36
C ARG A 79 -25.91 6.10 21.48
N VAL A 80 -26.93 6.93 21.29
CA VAL A 80 -26.86 8.13 20.43
C VAL A 80 -25.89 9.16 21.02
N ASP A 81 -26.07 9.53 22.29
CA ASP A 81 -25.25 10.54 22.94
C ASP A 81 -23.81 10.06 23.15
N LEU A 82 -23.61 8.78 23.45
CA LEU A 82 -22.28 8.20 23.61
C LEU A 82 -21.51 8.21 22.28
N THR A 83 -22.10 7.65 21.21
CA THR A 83 -21.48 7.59 19.88
C THR A 83 -21.17 9.00 19.37
N LYS A 84 -22.08 9.96 19.54
CA LYS A 84 -21.86 11.35 19.13
C LYS A 84 -20.64 11.98 19.83
N GLN A 85 -20.49 11.80 21.14
CA GLN A 85 -19.35 12.36 21.87
C GLN A 85 -18.03 11.76 21.40
N TYR A 86 -17.99 10.45 21.19
CA TYR A 86 -16.81 9.74 20.70
C TYR A 86 -16.42 10.17 19.28
N HIS A 87 -17.37 10.24 18.36
CA HIS A 87 -17.12 10.68 16.97
C HIS A 87 -16.67 12.13 16.91
N GLN A 88 -17.30 13.04 17.67
CA GLN A 88 -16.89 14.45 17.71
C GLN A 88 -15.46 14.61 18.25
N ALA A 89 -15.10 13.85 19.27
CA ALA A 89 -13.76 13.85 19.82
C ALA A 89 -12.74 13.24 18.87
N LEU A 90 -13.11 12.17 18.15
CA LEU A 90 -12.26 11.55 17.15
C LEU A 90 -11.99 12.53 16.02
N ASP A 91 -13.02 13.06 15.37
CA ASP A 91 -12.91 14.04 14.28
C ASP A 91 -12.07 15.26 14.71
N ALA A 92 -12.33 15.82 15.89
CA ALA A 92 -11.55 16.95 16.42
C ALA A 92 -10.08 16.62 16.68
N SER A 93 -9.77 15.38 17.09
CA SER A 93 -8.40 14.93 17.26
C SER A 93 -7.71 14.70 15.90
N ILE A 94 -8.39 14.07 14.94
CA ILE A 94 -7.87 13.84 13.59
C ILE A 94 -7.53 15.17 12.92
N ALA A 95 -8.48 16.10 12.87
CA ALA A 95 -8.29 17.42 12.26
C ALA A 95 -7.15 18.23 12.88
N ARG A 96 -6.81 17.96 14.15
CA ARG A 96 -5.71 18.64 14.84
C ARG A 96 -4.34 18.01 14.56
N ASN A 97 -4.28 16.70 14.38
CA ASN A 97 -3.00 15.96 14.39
C ASN A 97 -2.58 15.42 13.02
N PHE A 98 -3.52 15.25 12.08
CA PHE A 98 -3.24 14.73 10.73
C PHE A 98 -3.73 15.74 9.69
N SER A 99 -2.79 16.46 9.05
CA SER A 99 -3.10 17.53 8.10
C SER A 99 -3.96 17.07 6.92
N ASP A 100 -3.80 15.81 6.52
CA ASP A 100 -4.46 15.22 5.37
C ASP A 100 -5.73 14.45 5.75
N ASN A 101 -6.20 14.63 6.99
CA ASN A 101 -7.37 13.93 7.54
C ASN A 101 -7.21 12.39 7.45
N GLY A 102 -6.00 11.92 7.77
CA GLY A 102 -5.62 10.50 7.73
C GLY A 102 -6.38 9.67 8.74
N CYS A 103 -7.60 9.26 8.41
CA CYS A 103 -8.45 8.41 9.24
C CYS A 103 -9.24 7.42 8.37
N ILE A 104 -9.12 6.13 8.68
CA ILE A 104 -9.96 5.07 8.12
C ILE A 104 -10.90 4.58 9.23
N ALA A 105 -12.20 4.78 9.04
CA ALA A 105 -13.20 4.21 9.95
C ALA A 105 -13.45 2.74 9.64
N CYS A 106 -13.49 1.89 10.66
CA CYS A 106 -13.70 0.45 10.52
C CYS A 106 -14.69 -0.04 11.57
N MET A 107 -15.49 -1.04 11.19
CA MET A 107 -16.63 -1.54 11.97
C MET A 107 -17.53 -0.40 12.46
N SER A 108 -17.91 0.52 11.58
CA SER A 108 -18.58 1.80 11.93
C SER A 108 -19.91 2.01 11.20
N HIS A 109 -20.61 0.94 10.84
CA HIS A 109 -21.80 0.98 9.97
C HIS A 109 -23.13 1.15 10.69
N ASN A 110 -23.14 1.26 12.03
CA ASN A 110 -24.37 1.56 12.74
C ASN A 110 -24.86 2.98 12.40
N LEU A 111 -26.18 3.18 12.50
CA LEU A 111 -26.82 4.42 12.09
C LEU A 111 -26.19 5.63 12.79
N GLU A 112 -25.97 5.53 14.10
CA GLU A 112 -25.38 6.60 14.89
C GLU A 112 -24.00 7.04 14.38
N SER A 113 -23.12 6.09 14.00
CA SER A 113 -21.79 6.42 13.45
C SER A 113 -21.90 7.10 12.10
N LEU A 114 -22.78 6.60 11.21
CA LEU A 114 -22.98 7.20 9.89
C LEU A 114 -23.52 8.64 9.97
N TYR A 115 -24.49 8.89 10.86
CA TYR A 115 -25.04 10.24 11.08
C TYR A 115 -24.08 11.18 11.82
N CYS A 116 -23.13 10.63 12.59
CA CYS A 116 -22.13 11.42 13.30
C CYS A 116 -20.85 11.66 12.48
N SER A 117 -20.62 10.89 11.42
CA SER A 117 -19.48 11.06 10.53
C SER A 117 -19.56 12.39 9.79
N LYS A 118 -18.64 13.30 10.09
CA LYS A 118 -18.61 14.64 9.47
C LYS A 118 -17.32 14.91 8.73
N GLN A 119 -16.19 14.47 9.29
CA GLN A 119 -14.88 14.78 8.74
C GLN A 119 -14.15 13.53 8.25
N THR A 120 -14.22 12.42 8.98
CA THR A 120 -13.59 11.17 8.53
C THR A 120 -14.08 10.79 7.12
N ALA A 121 -13.16 10.66 6.17
CA ALA A 121 -13.52 10.55 4.76
C ALA A 121 -13.58 9.10 4.26
N ILE A 122 -12.90 8.16 4.91
CA ILE A 122 -12.77 6.77 4.44
C ILE A 122 -13.44 5.83 5.43
N VAL A 123 -14.22 4.87 4.92
CA VAL A 123 -14.86 3.82 5.72
C VAL A 123 -14.65 2.45 5.10
N ARG A 124 -14.14 1.48 5.87
CA ARG A 124 -14.11 0.09 5.41
C ARG A 124 -15.53 -0.39 5.14
N ALA A 125 -15.81 -0.87 3.94
CA ALA A 125 -17.14 -1.27 3.49
C ALA A 125 -17.39 -2.79 3.55
N SER A 126 -16.52 -3.55 4.20
CA SER A 126 -16.56 -5.01 4.27
C SER A 126 -16.22 -5.54 5.66
N ASP A 127 -16.47 -6.83 5.86
CA ASP A 127 -15.74 -7.63 6.85
C ASP A 127 -14.27 -7.78 6.41
N ASP A 128 -13.45 -8.41 7.25
CA ASP A 128 -12.05 -8.71 6.93
C ASP A 128 -11.93 -9.60 5.68
N PHE A 129 -10.90 -9.33 4.88
CA PHE A 129 -10.45 -10.25 3.85
C PHE A 129 -9.87 -11.53 4.47
N PHE A 130 -10.45 -12.70 4.15
CA PHE A 130 -10.00 -14.01 4.61
C PHE A 130 -9.22 -14.77 3.52
N PRO A 131 -7.88 -14.59 3.41
CA PRO A 131 -7.07 -15.16 2.32
C PRO A 131 -7.11 -16.68 2.23
N ARG A 132 -7.39 -17.37 3.33
CA ARG A 132 -7.34 -18.84 3.39
C ARG A 132 -8.68 -19.50 3.14
N ASP A 133 -9.75 -18.72 2.97
CA ASP A 133 -11.08 -19.23 2.68
C ASP A 133 -11.47 -18.88 1.24
N PRO A 134 -11.36 -19.83 0.29
CA PRO A 134 -11.71 -19.60 -1.11
C PRO A 134 -13.15 -19.13 -1.33
N VAL A 135 -14.08 -19.54 -0.47
CA VAL A 135 -15.51 -19.18 -0.58
C VAL A 135 -15.72 -17.71 -0.22
N SER A 136 -14.88 -17.16 0.66
CA SER A 136 -14.97 -15.77 1.08
C SER A 136 -14.67 -14.77 -0.04
N HIS A 137 -13.85 -15.11 -1.05
CA HIS A 137 -13.36 -14.13 -2.04
C HIS A 137 -14.48 -13.46 -2.85
N THR A 138 -15.37 -14.25 -3.44
CA THR A 138 -16.46 -13.72 -4.27
C THR A 138 -17.52 -13.04 -3.41
N ILE A 139 -17.78 -13.58 -2.22
CA ILE A 139 -18.71 -13.01 -1.24
C ILE A 139 -18.20 -11.65 -0.76
N HIS A 140 -16.90 -11.53 -0.46
CA HIS A 140 -16.25 -10.28 -0.06
C HIS A 140 -16.44 -9.20 -1.11
N ILE A 141 -16.11 -9.49 -2.38
CA ILE A 141 -16.28 -8.53 -3.48
C ILE A 141 -17.75 -8.14 -3.68
N ALA A 142 -18.67 -9.12 -3.62
CA ALA A 142 -20.09 -8.83 -3.76
C ALA A 142 -20.63 -7.96 -2.62
N ALA A 143 -20.27 -8.29 -1.37
CA ALA A 143 -20.70 -7.54 -0.19
C ALA A 143 -20.16 -6.10 -0.20
N VAL A 144 -18.87 -5.93 -0.49
CA VAL A 144 -18.24 -4.61 -0.48
C VAL A 144 -18.75 -3.73 -1.61
N ALA A 145 -19.01 -4.30 -2.80
CA ALA A 145 -19.63 -3.59 -3.90
C ALA A 145 -21.05 -3.14 -3.56
N TYR A 146 -21.85 -4.01 -2.93
CA TYR A 146 -23.21 -3.67 -2.52
C TYR A 146 -23.24 -2.57 -1.45
N ASN A 147 -22.40 -2.70 -0.41
CA ASN A 147 -22.29 -1.70 0.65
C ASN A 147 -21.81 -0.34 0.13
N SER A 148 -20.95 -0.34 -0.89
CA SER A 148 -20.44 0.88 -1.51
C SER A 148 -21.53 1.73 -2.17
N VAL A 149 -22.65 1.14 -2.62
CA VAL A 149 -23.77 1.89 -3.22
C VAL A 149 -24.38 2.88 -2.22
N PHE A 150 -24.45 2.51 -0.93
CA PHE A 150 -24.97 3.38 0.11
C PHE A 150 -23.87 4.19 0.78
N LEU A 151 -22.75 3.55 1.15
CA LEU A 151 -21.66 4.22 1.87
C LEU A 151 -21.00 5.30 1.02
N GLY A 152 -20.90 5.10 -0.31
CA GLY A 152 -20.30 6.06 -1.25
C GLY A 152 -20.99 7.43 -1.30
N GLU A 153 -22.25 7.51 -0.86
CA GLU A 153 -22.99 8.79 -0.74
C GLU A 153 -22.58 9.61 0.50
N ILE A 154 -21.85 8.99 1.44
CA ILE A 154 -21.50 9.57 2.74
C ILE A 154 -19.98 9.66 2.92
N MET A 155 -19.25 8.60 2.55
CA MET A 155 -17.80 8.43 2.76
C MET A 155 -17.21 7.61 1.61
N LEU A 156 -15.90 7.74 1.36
CA LEU A 156 -15.18 6.93 0.39
C LEU A 156 -15.07 5.47 0.89
N PRO A 157 -15.63 4.48 0.18
CA PRO A 157 -15.55 3.09 0.59
C PRO A 157 -14.13 2.53 0.46
N ASP A 158 -13.60 1.98 1.55
CA ASP A 158 -12.40 1.15 1.59
C ASP A 158 -12.80 -0.32 1.40
N TRP A 159 -12.22 -0.96 0.37
CA TRP A 159 -12.53 -2.33 -0.03
C TRP A 159 -11.72 -3.42 0.68
N ASP A 160 -10.99 -2.99 1.71
CA ASP A 160 -10.03 -3.74 2.49
C ASP A 160 -8.79 -4.15 1.69
N MET A 161 -7.74 -4.45 2.45
CA MET A 161 -6.52 -5.01 1.92
C MET A 161 -6.76 -6.33 1.18
N PHE A 162 -5.82 -6.69 0.31
CA PHE A 162 -5.74 -8.04 -0.26
C PHE A 162 -4.29 -8.49 -0.33
N HIS A 163 -4.09 -9.79 -0.53
CA HIS A 163 -2.75 -10.33 -0.73
C HIS A 163 -2.43 -10.27 -2.23
N SER A 164 -1.41 -9.48 -2.61
CA SER A 164 -0.90 -9.48 -3.99
C SER A 164 -0.24 -10.80 -4.37
N VAL A 165 0.14 -11.60 -3.36
CA VAL A 165 0.65 -12.96 -3.48
C VAL A 165 -0.45 -13.95 -3.12
N HIS A 166 -1.36 -14.16 -4.07
CA HIS A 166 -2.50 -15.03 -3.84
C HIS A 166 -3.05 -15.58 -5.17
N PRO A 167 -3.56 -16.82 -5.23
CA PRO A 167 -4.24 -17.33 -6.43
C PRO A 167 -5.39 -16.44 -6.92
N ALA A 168 -5.98 -15.64 -6.04
CA ALA A 168 -7.04 -14.67 -6.37
C ALA A 168 -6.53 -13.21 -6.46
N ALA A 169 -5.23 -12.97 -6.55
CA ALA A 169 -4.65 -11.62 -6.50
C ALA A 169 -5.14 -10.74 -7.65
N GLU A 170 -5.20 -11.24 -8.88
CA GLU A 170 -5.71 -10.49 -10.04
C GLU A 170 -7.18 -10.10 -9.87
N TYR A 171 -8.00 -11.03 -9.39
CA TYR A 171 -9.41 -10.81 -9.11
C TYR A 171 -9.60 -9.70 -8.08
N HIS A 172 -8.90 -9.77 -6.95
CA HIS A 172 -8.98 -8.76 -5.89
C HIS A 172 -8.38 -7.43 -6.33
N GLY A 173 -7.19 -7.43 -6.95
CA GLY A 173 -6.52 -6.21 -7.42
C GLY A 173 -7.37 -5.44 -8.43
N SER A 174 -7.93 -6.14 -9.43
CA SER A 174 -8.81 -5.54 -10.43
C SER A 174 -10.07 -4.96 -9.80
N ALA A 175 -10.68 -5.68 -8.85
CA ALA A 175 -11.88 -5.22 -8.17
C ALA A 175 -11.63 -3.93 -7.34
N ARG A 176 -10.52 -3.85 -6.59
CA ARG A 176 -10.16 -2.60 -5.88
C ARG A 176 -9.84 -1.47 -6.86
N ALA A 177 -9.16 -1.74 -7.96
CA ALA A 177 -8.86 -0.71 -8.97
C ALA A 177 -10.13 -0.09 -9.57
N ILE A 178 -11.19 -0.89 -9.78
CA ILE A 178 -12.47 -0.42 -10.31
C ILE A 178 -13.31 0.30 -9.25
N SER A 179 -13.10 0.01 -7.95
CA SER A 179 -13.90 0.57 -6.86
C SER A 179 -13.83 2.10 -6.73
N GLY A 180 -12.77 2.73 -7.24
CA GLY A 180 -12.48 4.15 -7.05
C GLY A 180 -11.94 4.51 -5.66
N GLY A 181 -11.80 3.52 -4.77
CA GLY A 181 -11.19 3.67 -3.44
C GLY A 181 -9.68 3.38 -3.43
N ALA A 182 -9.09 3.47 -2.23
CA ALA A 182 -7.69 3.14 -2.03
C ALA A 182 -7.40 1.64 -2.22
N VAL A 183 -6.22 1.33 -2.73
CA VAL A 183 -5.74 -0.05 -2.93
C VAL A 183 -4.71 -0.37 -1.86
N TYR A 184 -5.10 -1.16 -0.86
CA TYR A 184 -4.20 -1.62 0.19
C TYR A 184 -3.68 -3.03 -0.12
N VAL A 185 -2.37 -3.21 -0.05
CA VAL A 185 -1.72 -4.50 -0.30
C VAL A 185 -1.12 -5.03 0.98
N SER A 186 -1.52 -6.23 1.36
CA SER A 186 -0.90 -7.00 2.43
C SER A 186 0.19 -7.89 1.86
N LEU A 187 1.42 -7.68 2.30
CA LEU A 187 2.51 -8.62 2.06
C LEU A 187 2.64 -9.52 3.28
N LEU A 188 1.76 -10.51 3.41
CA LEU A 188 1.74 -11.41 4.58
C LEU A 188 2.89 -12.43 4.62
N LYS A 189 3.97 -12.17 3.88
CA LYS A 189 5.24 -12.89 3.94
C LYS A 189 6.38 -12.02 4.53
N ILE A 190 6.08 -11.03 5.37
CA ILE A 190 7.13 -10.21 6.02
C ILE A 190 7.68 -10.86 7.32
N TRP A 191 6.96 -11.80 7.95
CA TRP A 191 7.41 -12.43 9.20
C TRP A 191 8.45 -13.55 9.07
N ASN A 192 9.20 -13.60 7.96
CA ASN A 192 10.45 -14.37 7.91
C ASN A 192 11.40 -14.01 6.73
N MET A 193 11.53 -12.74 6.35
CA MET A 193 12.40 -12.35 5.24
C MET A 193 13.70 -11.70 5.74
N ASN A 194 14.55 -12.48 6.41
CA ASN A 194 15.98 -12.11 6.59
C ASN A 194 16.79 -12.25 5.27
N LYS A 195 16.11 -12.56 4.16
CA LYS A 195 16.67 -12.98 2.86
C LYS A 195 15.65 -12.68 1.75
N TYR A 196 16.02 -11.91 0.74
CA TYR A 196 15.22 -11.69 -0.48
C TYR A 196 15.85 -12.40 -1.67
N THR A 197 15.12 -13.30 -2.33
CA THR A 197 15.54 -13.92 -3.59
C THR A 197 14.77 -13.34 -4.77
N GLY A 198 15.32 -13.41 -5.99
CA GLY A 198 14.61 -13.00 -7.20
C GLY A 198 13.29 -13.74 -7.46
N HIS A 199 13.06 -14.89 -6.81
CA HIS A 199 11.80 -15.65 -6.89
C HIS A 199 10.69 -15.11 -5.98
N ASP A 200 11.03 -14.32 -4.94
CA ASP A 200 10.05 -13.77 -3.99
C ASP A 200 9.23 -12.63 -4.60
N VAL A 201 9.59 -12.17 -5.81
CA VAL A 201 8.78 -11.26 -6.63
C VAL A 201 7.89 -12.10 -7.55
N HIS A 202 6.64 -12.28 -7.14
CA HIS A 202 5.64 -13.01 -7.93
C HIS A 202 5.42 -12.34 -9.29
N LEU A 203 5.21 -13.17 -10.33
CA LEU A 203 5.03 -12.73 -11.72
C LEU A 203 6.28 -12.12 -12.38
N ILE A 204 7.47 -12.13 -11.74
CA ILE A 204 8.69 -11.61 -12.38
C ILE A 204 9.04 -12.37 -13.68
N SER A 205 8.68 -13.65 -13.76
CA SER A 205 8.74 -14.47 -14.98
C SER A 205 7.85 -13.94 -16.09
N ASP A 206 6.71 -13.36 -15.74
CA ASP A 206 5.66 -12.95 -16.68
C ASP A 206 5.97 -11.56 -17.25
N VAL A 207 6.62 -10.68 -16.46
CA VAL A 207 7.18 -9.39 -16.92
C VAL A 207 8.55 -9.53 -17.59
N ALA A 208 9.25 -10.67 -17.49
CA ALA A 208 10.51 -10.88 -18.21
C ALA A 208 10.32 -10.97 -19.74
N PHE A 209 9.09 -11.27 -20.21
CA PHE A 209 8.74 -11.46 -21.63
C PHE A 209 9.71 -12.37 -22.41
N ASP A 210 10.46 -13.23 -21.71
CA ASP A 210 11.48 -14.10 -22.26
C ASP A 210 11.34 -15.48 -21.63
N SER A 211 10.92 -16.46 -22.43
CA SER A 211 10.76 -17.85 -22.02
C SER A 211 12.08 -18.50 -21.57
N ASN A 212 13.22 -17.87 -21.87
CA ASN A 212 14.56 -18.35 -21.53
C ASN A 212 15.25 -17.52 -20.43
N TRP A 213 14.51 -16.69 -19.69
CA TRP A 213 15.09 -15.91 -18.61
C TRP A 213 15.71 -16.82 -17.53
N ASP A 214 16.97 -16.53 -17.17
CA ASP A 214 17.79 -17.37 -16.29
C ASP A 214 17.60 -17.06 -14.78
N GLY A 215 16.59 -16.25 -14.45
CA GLY A 215 16.25 -15.88 -13.07
C GLY A 215 17.09 -14.76 -12.48
N LYS A 216 17.98 -14.13 -13.25
CA LYS A 216 18.78 -12.99 -12.78
C LYS A 216 17.95 -11.71 -12.71
N VAL A 217 18.08 -10.97 -11.61
CA VAL A 217 17.40 -9.69 -11.39
C VAL A 217 18.38 -8.59 -11.03
N ALA A 218 18.03 -7.35 -11.37
CA ALA A 218 18.64 -6.17 -10.79
C ALA A 218 17.72 -5.64 -9.69
N LEU A 219 18.30 -5.30 -8.55
CA LEU A 219 17.63 -4.89 -7.31
C LEU A 219 18.16 -3.52 -6.91
N TYR A 220 17.34 -2.49 -7.01
CA TYR A 220 17.71 -1.12 -6.63
C TYR A 220 17.03 -0.74 -5.31
N SER A 221 17.81 -0.35 -4.30
CA SER A 221 17.30 0.20 -3.04
C SER A 221 17.03 1.69 -3.19
N TYR A 222 15.79 2.10 -2.92
CA TYR A 222 15.41 3.52 -2.86
C TYR A 222 16.17 4.24 -1.75
N LYS A 223 16.26 3.65 -0.55
CA LYS A 223 16.84 4.30 0.63
C LYS A 223 18.35 4.46 0.53
N THR A 224 19.08 3.46 0.02
CA THR A 224 20.55 3.51 -0.08
C THR A 224 21.04 4.01 -1.45
N SER A 225 20.16 4.08 -2.46
CA SER A 225 20.54 4.34 -3.85
C SER A 225 21.54 3.33 -4.42
N GLU A 226 21.57 2.10 -3.87
CA GLU A 226 22.47 1.05 -4.30
C GLU A 226 21.78 0.06 -5.25
N LEU A 227 22.50 -0.34 -6.29
CA LEU A 227 22.09 -1.38 -7.23
C LEU A 227 22.86 -2.67 -6.97
N ASN A 228 22.14 -3.77 -6.77
CA ASN A 228 22.70 -5.11 -6.66
C ASN A 228 22.14 -6.01 -7.76
N THR A 229 22.92 -7.00 -8.20
CA THR A 229 22.42 -8.05 -9.08
C THR A 229 22.33 -9.37 -8.33
N LEU A 230 21.23 -10.09 -8.50
CA LEU A 230 21.01 -11.37 -7.83
C LEU A 230 20.76 -12.45 -8.88
N SER A 231 21.49 -13.56 -8.74
CA SER A 231 21.24 -14.77 -9.51
C SER A 231 20.01 -15.52 -8.98
N TYR A 232 19.49 -16.43 -9.80
CA TYR A 232 18.39 -17.31 -9.40
C TYR A 232 18.69 -18.02 -8.06
N ASN A 233 17.76 -17.92 -7.12
CA ASN A 233 17.83 -18.45 -5.74
C ASN A 233 18.91 -17.86 -4.82
N VAL A 234 19.63 -16.81 -5.23
CA VAL A 234 20.54 -16.09 -4.33
C VAL A 234 19.75 -15.07 -3.52
N ALA A 235 20.01 -15.03 -2.21
CA ALA A 235 19.35 -14.11 -1.30
C ALA A 235 20.22 -12.91 -0.95
N LEU A 236 19.66 -11.70 -0.99
CA LEU A 236 20.27 -10.52 -0.39
C LEU A 236 19.83 -10.43 1.09
N PRO A 237 20.77 -10.43 2.06
CA PRO A 237 20.44 -10.16 3.45
C PRO A 237 20.12 -8.67 3.62
N VAL A 238 18.97 -8.37 4.23
CA VAL A 238 18.56 -7.00 4.56
C VAL A 238 18.32 -6.92 6.06
N SER A 239 18.82 -5.87 6.70
CA SER A 239 18.63 -5.61 8.13
C SER A 239 18.03 -4.22 8.30
N LEU A 240 16.82 -4.18 8.86
CA LEU A 240 16.08 -2.95 9.15
C LEU A 240 15.92 -2.83 10.67
N LYS A 241 16.07 -1.63 11.21
CA LYS A 241 15.75 -1.35 12.62
C LYS A 241 14.24 -1.29 12.83
N VAL A 242 13.83 -1.24 14.09
CA VAL A 242 12.42 -1.03 14.48
C VAL A 242 11.89 0.24 13.80
N LEU A 243 10.77 0.11 13.10
CA LEU A 243 10.10 1.16 12.30
C LEU A 243 10.90 1.66 11.08
N GLU A 244 11.98 0.99 10.68
CA GLU A 244 12.61 1.28 9.38
C GLU A 244 11.94 0.51 8.24
N HIS A 245 11.92 1.14 7.07
CA HIS A 245 11.51 0.54 5.82
C HIS A 245 12.56 0.81 4.74
N ASP A 246 12.50 0.03 3.66
CA ASP A 246 13.17 0.28 2.40
C ASP A 246 12.27 -0.18 1.26
N ILE A 247 12.42 0.42 0.08
CA ILE A 247 11.65 0.12 -1.12
C ILE A 247 12.64 -0.39 -2.16
N PHE A 248 12.43 -1.62 -2.62
CA PHE A 248 13.26 -2.21 -3.65
C PHE A 248 12.52 -2.23 -4.98
N THR A 249 13.15 -1.67 -6.02
CA THR A 249 12.75 -1.90 -7.41
C THR A 249 13.45 -3.15 -7.92
N VAL A 250 12.67 -4.13 -8.37
CA VAL A 250 13.19 -5.40 -8.87
C VAL A 250 12.81 -5.54 -10.33
N THR A 251 13.81 -5.75 -11.18
CA THR A 251 13.60 -5.93 -12.63
C THR A 251 14.36 -7.15 -13.13
N PRO A 252 13.79 -7.96 -14.04
CA PRO A 252 14.51 -9.06 -14.67
C PRO A 252 15.66 -8.52 -15.52
N ILE A 253 16.82 -9.17 -15.43
CA ILE A 253 17.97 -8.91 -16.31
C ILE A 253 17.81 -9.75 -17.57
N LYS A 254 17.82 -9.08 -18.73
CA LYS A 254 17.77 -9.73 -20.04
C LYS A 254 19.14 -9.72 -20.70
N THR A 255 19.53 -10.86 -21.27
CA THR A 255 20.73 -10.95 -22.12
C THR A 255 20.34 -10.58 -23.54
N LEU A 256 20.85 -9.46 -24.05
CA LEU A 256 20.47 -8.95 -25.37
C LEU A 256 21.52 -9.27 -26.44
N ALA A 257 22.80 -9.22 -26.10
CA ALA A 257 23.90 -9.63 -26.96
C ALA A 257 25.02 -10.26 -26.12
N LEU A 258 26.04 -10.83 -26.76
CA LEU A 258 27.16 -11.45 -26.06
C LEU A 258 27.86 -10.41 -25.15
N GLY A 259 27.74 -10.58 -23.84
CA GLY A 259 28.31 -9.66 -22.85
C GLY A 259 27.47 -8.42 -22.54
N PHE A 260 26.30 -8.25 -23.17
CA PHE A 260 25.38 -7.14 -22.92
C PHE A 260 24.08 -7.62 -22.27
N ASN A 261 24.00 -7.39 -20.97
CA ASN A 261 22.85 -7.64 -20.12
C ASN A 261 22.25 -6.31 -19.69
N PHE A 262 20.92 -6.22 -19.70
CA PHE A 262 20.21 -4.98 -19.41
C PHE A 262 18.99 -5.23 -18.53
N ALA A 263 18.67 -4.29 -17.66
CA ALA A 263 17.41 -4.28 -16.92
C ALA A 263 16.93 -2.84 -16.65
N PRO A 264 15.70 -2.47 -17.03
CA PRO A 264 15.20 -1.11 -16.80
C PRO A 264 14.71 -0.91 -15.36
N LEU A 265 15.05 0.23 -14.72
CA LEU A 265 14.56 0.55 -13.38
C LEU A 265 13.46 1.63 -13.40
N GLY A 266 13.55 2.60 -14.32
CA GLY A 266 12.59 3.70 -14.43
C GLY A 266 13.04 4.95 -13.66
N LEU A 267 12.10 5.70 -13.08
CA LEU A 267 12.41 6.91 -12.30
C LEU A 267 12.82 6.54 -10.87
N ILE A 268 14.12 6.34 -10.65
CA ILE A 268 14.68 5.71 -9.43
C ILE A 268 14.53 6.53 -8.14
N ASP A 269 14.14 7.79 -8.25
CA ASP A 269 13.81 8.65 -7.10
C ASP A 269 12.30 8.69 -6.79
N MET A 270 11.50 7.83 -7.42
CA MET A 270 10.08 7.62 -7.16
C MET A 270 9.83 6.27 -6.45
N PHE A 271 8.82 6.18 -5.59
CA PHE A 271 8.47 4.93 -4.90
C PHE A 271 8.03 3.80 -5.85
N ASN A 272 7.42 4.15 -6.99
CA ASN A 272 7.10 3.21 -8.06
C ASN A 272 7.94 3.52 -9.31
N ALA A 273 9.27 3.36 -9.19
CA ALA A 273 10.22 3.70 -10.24
C ALA A 273 9.88 3.03 -11.58
N GLY A 274 9.63 1.70 -11.55
CA GLY A 274 9.31 0.92 -12.74
C GLY A 274 7.98 1.32 -13.39
N GLY A 275 7.01 1.82 -12.62
CA GLY A 275 5.73 2.29 -13.13
C GLY A 275 5.81 3.52 -14.04
N ALA A 276 6.97 4.18 -14.11
CA ALA A 276 7.22 5.25 -15.08
C ALA A 276 7.40 4.72 -16.52
N ILE A 277 7.71 3.43 -16.71
CA ILE A 277 7.95 2.84 -18.03
C ILE A 277 6.63 2.29 -18.57
N GLU A 278 6.08 2.92 -19.61
CA GLU A 278 4.85 2.50 -20.28
C GLU A 278 5.12 1.54 -21.44
N GLY A 279 6.33 1.55 -22.00
CA GLY A 279 6.72 0.72 -23.14
C GLY A 279 8.22 0.41 -23.15
N LEU A 280 8.57 -0.77 -23.63
CA LEU A 280 9.94 -1.28 -23.67
C LEU A 280 10.14 -2.14 -24.91
N LYS A 281 11.16 -1.81 -25.71
CA LYS A 281 11.53 -2.52 -26.93
C LYS A 281 13.03 -2.77 -26.96
N TYR A 282 13.39 -3.92 -27.52
CA TYR A 282 14.77 -4.37 -27.65
C TYR A 282 15.08 -4.63 -29.12
N ASP A 283 15.97 -3.85 -29.70
CA ASP A 283 16.43 -4.01 -31.08
C ASP A 283 17.88 -4.49 -31.09
N VAL A 284 18.09 -5.76 -31.47
CA VAL A 284 19.41 -6.39 -31.47
C VAL A 284 19.85 -6.63 -32.91
N THR A 285 20.97 -6.02 -33.32
CA THR A 285 21.56 -6.19 -34.64
C THR A 285 23.03 -6.61 -34.51
N GLY A 286 23.30 -7.91 -34.66
CA GLY A 286 24.64 -8.47 -34.52
C GLY A 286 25.16 -8.35 -33.08
N LEU A 287 26.19 -7.51 -32.88
CA LEU A 287 26.78 -7.24 -31.55
C LEU A 287 26.27 -5.94 -30.91
N LYS A 288 25.37 -5.21 -31.58
CA LYS A 288 24.78 -3.98 -31.07
C LYS A 288 23.37 -4.25 -30.56
N ALA A 289 23.06 -3.73 -29.39
CA ALA A 289 21.72 -3.71 -28.84
C ALA A 289 21.30 -2.25 -28.57
N LEU A 290 20.10 -1.92 -29.01
CA LEU A 290 19.42 -0.68 -28.70
C LEU A 290 18.20 -1.02 -27.84
N VAL A 291 18.13 -0.40 -26.66
CA VAL A 291 16.96 -0.51 -25.78
C VAL A 291 16.19 0.79 -25.87
N SER A 292 14.93 0.73 -26.27
CA SER A 292 14.04 1.89 -26.39
C SER A 292 12.92 1.79 -25.36
N MET A 293 12.72 2.85 -24.58
CA MET A 293 11.80 2.91 -23.46
C MET A 293 10.89 4.14 -23.56
N GLU A 294 9.59 3.93 -23.39
CA GLU A 294 8.59 4.99 -23.28
C GLU A 294 8.43 5.32 -21.80
N VAL A 295 8.94 6.48 -21.37
CA VAL A 295 9.03 6.87 -19.96
C VAL A 295 8.16 8.09 -19.67
N LYS A 296 7.22 7.95 -18.74
CA LYS A 296 6.36 9.03 -18.26
C LYS A 296 6.99 9.72 -17.04
N GLY A 297 6.85 11.04 -16.99
CA GLY A 297 7.33 11.85 -15.88
C GLY A 297 8.72 12.44 -16.11
N CYS A 298 9.26 13.09 -15.09
CA CYS A 298 10.59 13.70 -15.08
C CYS A 298 11.35 13.30 -13.82
N GLY A 299 12.67 13.47 -13.82
CA GLY A 299 13.55 13.12 -12.70
C GLY A 299 14.73 12.24 -13.11
N ARG A 300 15.40 11.64 -12.12
CA ARG A 300 16.53 10.74 -12.35
C ARG A 300 16.03 9.39 -12.85
N PHE A 301 16.37 9.05 -14.07
CA PHE A 301 16.11 7.75 -14.68
C PHE A 301 17.28 6.81 -14.42
N GLY A 302 16.99 5.54 -14.13
CA GLY A 302 17.97 4.49 -13.89
C GLY A 302 17.74 3.23 -14.70
N ALA A 303 18.83 2.53 -15.02
CA ALA A 303 18.83 1.19 -15.56
C ALA A 303 20.09 0.43 -15.14
N TYR A 304 20.04 -0.90 -15.16
CA TYR A 304 21.21 -1.76 -15.08
C TYR A 304 21.77 -2.04 -16.48
N SER A 305 23.09 -1.97 -16.63
CA SER A 305 23.81 -2.47 -17.78
C SER A 305 25.13 -3.13 -17.40
N SER A 306 25.38 -4.34 -17.92
CA SER A 306 26.62 -5.07 -17.63
C SER A 306 27.88 -4.44 -18.24
N THR A 307 27.72 -3.55 -19.21
CA THR A 307 28.83 -2.79 -19.80
C THR A 307 28.42 -1.33 -19.95
N LYS A 308 29.39 -0.42 -19.89
CA LYS A 308 29.12 1.01 -20.09
C LYS A 308 28.43 1.25 -21.44
N PRO A 309 27.22 1.84 -21.48
CA PRO A 309 26.59 2.21 -22.74
C PRO A 309 27.47 3.15 -23.57
N ARG A 310 27.36 3.06 -24.90
CA ARG A 310 28.04 4.02 -25.79
C ARG A 310 27.37 5.37 -25.80
N LYS A 311 26.03 5.36 -25.71
CA LYS A 311 25.20 6.53 -25.94
C LYS A 311 23.83 6.35 -25.28
N CYS A 312 23.32 7.44 -24.70
CA CYS A 312 21.94 7.57 -24.24
C CYS A 312 21.27 8.73 -24.96
N THR A 313 19.99 8.59 -25.32
CA THR A 313 19.18 9.65 -25.94
C THR A 313 17.85 9.81 -25.22
N VAL A 314 17.33 11.03 -25.28
CA VAL A 314 15.95 11.37 -24.90
C VAL A 314 15.31 12.08 -26.09
N GLY A 315 14.33 11.42 -26.72
CA GLY A 315 13.83 11.81 -28.03
C GLY A 315 14.95 11.76 -29.08
N SER A 316 15.17 12.87 -29.76
CA SER A 316 16.25 13.01 -30.76
C SER A 316 17.58 13.52 -30.17
N SER A 317 17.61 13.87 -28.88
CA SER A 317 18.75 14.54 -28.25
C SER A 317 19.66 13.55 -27.53
N ILE A 318 20.97 13.69 -27.72
CA ILE A 318 21.98 12.95 -26.94
C ILE A 318 22.06 13.58 -25.55
N VAL A 319 22.01 12.75 -24.52
CA VAL A 319 22.09 13.21 -23.12
C VAL A 319 23.34 12.68 -22.43
N GLU A 320 23.84 13.44 -21.48
CA GLU A 320 24.86 12.95 -20.56
C GLU A 320 24.27 11.90 -19.61
N PHE A 321 25.09 10.93 -19.24
CA PHE A 321 24.71 9.87 -18.32
C PHE A 321 25.91 9.50 -17.44
N GLU A 322 25.61 9.00 -16.25
CA GLU A 322 26.59 8.42 -15.33
C GLU A 322 26.55 6.90 -15.42
N TYR A 323 27.71 6.27 -15.23
CA TYR A 323 27.82 4.81 -15.18
C TYR A 323 28.75 4.38 -14.06
N ASP A 324 28.21 3.62 -13.11
CA ASP A 324 28.99 2.95 -12.09
C ASP A 324 29.43 1.57 -12.59
N SER A 325 30.73 1.42 -12.85
CA SER A 325 31.31 0.15 -13.31
C SER A 325 31.28 -0.98 -12.28
N THR A 326 31.06 -0.68 -11.00
CA THR A 326 31.02 -1.69 -9.94
C THR A 326 29.64 -2.32 -9.84
N SER A 327 28.57 -1.51 -9.86
CA SER A 327 27.18 -2.00 -9.79
C SER A 327 26.54 -2.24 -11.16
N GLY A 328 27.04 -1.59 -12.21
CA GLY A 328 26.41 -1.54 -13.53
C GLY A 328 25.26 -0.53 -13.62
N LEU A 329 25.09 0.36 -12.63
CA LEU A 329 24.03 1.37 -12.64
C LEU A 329 24.33 2.46 -13.68
N VAL A 330 23.40 2.65 -14.60
CA VAL A 330 23.34 3.76 -15.54
C VAL A 330 22.30 4.75 -15.04
N THR A 331 22.65 6.04 -14.94
CA THR A 331 21.66 7.08 -14.62
C THR A 331 21.73 8.26 -15.59
N LEU A 332 20.57 8.84 -15.89
CA LEU A 332 20.43 10.07 -16.68
C LEU A 332 19.26 10.90 -16.15
N TYR A 333 19.24 12.19 -16.44
CA TYR A 333 18.18 13.08 -15.97
C TYR A 333 17.18 13.44 -17.08
N LEU A 334 15.90 13.24 -16.78
CA LEU A 334 14.79 13.79 -17.53
C LEU A 334 14.41 15.13 -16.88
N HIS A 335 14.94 16.24 -17.41
CA HIS A 335 14.85 17.56 -16.76
C HIS A 335 13.44 18.14 -16.72
N GLU A 336 12.61 17.83 -17.70
CA GLU A 336 11.26 18.36 -17.87
C GLU A 336 10.28 17.23 -18.14
N MET A 337 8.99 17.49 -17.95
CA MET A 337 7.93 16.57 -18.38
C MET A 337 7.96 16.38 -19.92
N PRO A 338 7.38 15.29 -20.45
CA PRO A 338 7.21 15.14 -21.89
C PRO A 338 6.50 16.37 -22.50
N PRO A 339 6.87 16.80 -23.72
CA PRO A 339 6.19 17.88 -24.44
C PRO A 339 4.67 17.66 -24.49
N LYS A 340 3.85 18.73 -24.51
CA LYS A 340 2.38 18.60 -24.43
C LYS A 340 1.74 17.73 -25.52
N ASP A 341 2.40 17.56 -26.66
CA ASP A 341 2.03 16.72 -27.79
C ASP A 341 2.46 15.24 -27.62
N GLN A 342 3.28 14.93 -26.63
CA GLN A 342 3.81 13.61 -26.32
C GLN A 342 3.42 13.19 -24.90
N LYS A 343 2.98 11.94 -24.72
CA LYS A 343 2.61 11.44 -23.38
C LYS A 343 3.81 10.96 -22.56
N VAL A 344 4.92 10.66 -23.23
CA VAL A 344 6.11 9.99 -22.69
C VAL A 344 7.37 10.54 -23.35
N HIS A 345 8.50 10.46 -22.66
CA HIS A 345 9.83 10.55 -23.26
C HIS A 345 10.17 9.23 -23.96
N ILE A 346 10.89 9.31 -25.07
CA ILE A 346 11.53 8.14 -25.67
C ILE A 346 12.98 8.12 -25.19
N VAL A 347 13.30 7.21 -24.27
CA VAL A 347 14.66 7.04 -23.73
C VAL A 347 15.31 5.86 -24.45
N GLU A 348 16.45 6.08 -25.09
CA GLU A 348 17.18 4.99 -25.76
C GLU A 348 18.58 4.84 -25.20
N ILE A 349 19.02 3.59 -25.04
CA ILE A 349 20.34 3.21 -24.55
C ILE A 349 21.00 2.25 -25.54
N GLU A 350 22.14 2.63 -26.10
CA GLU A 350 22.92 1.84 -27.07
C GLU A 350 24.15 1.20 -26.40
N SER A 351 24.33 -0.11 -26.61
CA SER A 351 25.46 -0.94 -26.12
C SER A 351 26.81 -0.61 -26.76
#